data_AF-A0A9C7Z7Z4-F1
#
_entry.id   AF-A0A9C7Z7Z4-F1
#
_cell.length_a   1.000
_cell.length_b   1.000
_cell.length_c   1.000
_cell.angle_alpha   90.00
_cell.angle_beta   90.00
_cell.angle_gamma   90.00
#
_symmetry.space_group_name_H-M   'P 1'
#
loop_
_entity.id
_entity.type
_entity.pdbx_description
1 polymer ?
#
loop_
_entity_poly.entity_id
_entity_poly.type
_entity_poly.pdbx_seq_one_letter_code
_entity_poly.pdbx_strand_id
1 'polypeptide(L)'
;MPDKHGKKDWWMLLISIVLYWAALPAALLYAATRLDHVLSFCSLPAIIVFPVGGVLVLASFILSSWCVVTLYLRGRGFPLSFLPPARLVREGPYALSRHPLYLAFSAYLLGLSLIVRTLSGVMIVVPAFTLLWILYALTHEERGLARRYGEEYREYRDEVAFFFHRHRDIPGPSIVYATVYIVGKAIVRLLFSVDVEGEENLPRSGPFILLGNHASYLDPVFLVAACNRYVRFFTKGEMMHTRGGRWFFNGMGSIPTNRYRVDSGSVRAFLAALKAGDIIGIFPEGERTWDGNPLPISPTVVRLLKRSNVPLVAARIEGSYAAYPRWSSYPLPGRIKVRFFAPSSSDEILDVLSRIKTNETGCTVFPRSTRGLERLIWACPACRTIGGIIARGHEILCEHCHTKWSLDRNLRVHAGDGTSVPLREFVSFLTETDLFLGADTLASIGSVDLLVGGKELSRIASGEVVYRDGELHVGGSAFSVSEAHIIRLEGKNRLDLGFAKDYRLRLVFHSDSPLKWEQFLRVKLIGLS
;
A
#
# COMPACT_ATOMS: atom_id res chain seq x y z
N MET A 1 -12.45 14.52 21.33
CA MET A 1 -11.72 15.10 22.48
C MET A 1 -10.80 14.02 23.05
N PRO A 2 -9.47 14.20 23.09
CA PRO A 2 -8.59 13.26 23.78
C PRO A 2 -8.69 13.51 25.29
N ASP A 3 -9.16 12.49 25.99
CA ASP A 3 -9.35 12.45 27.44
C ASP A 3 -8.03 12.69 28.19
N LYS A 4 -8.11 13.32 29.38
CA LYS A 4 -6.99 13.66 30.26
C LYS A 4 -6.17 12.44 30.71
N HIS A 5 -6.61 11.22 30.41
CA HIS A 5 -5.90 9.96 30.65
C HIS A 5 -4.77 9.69 29.64
N GLY A 6 -4.87 10.17 28.40
CA GLY A 6 -3.94 9.80 27.33
C GLY A 6 -2.49 10.24 27.55
N LYS A 7 -2.24 11.39 28.21
CA LYS A 7 -0.86 11.86 28.47
C LYS A 7 -0.14 11.04 29.54
N LYS A 8 -0.86 10.57 30.56
CA LYS A 8 -0.29 9.78 31.66
C LYS A 8 0.14 8.39 31.16
N ASP A 9 -0.68 7.80 30.31
CA ASP A 9 -0.41 6.50 29.69
C ASP A 9 0.81 6.54 28.76
N TRP A 10 0.99 7.63 28.00
CA TRP A 10 2.17 7.83 27.15
C TRP A 10 3.48 7.93 27.93
N TRP A 11 3.50 8.65 29.05
CA TRP A 11 4.68 8.74 29.91
C TRP A 11 5.04 7.40 30.55
N MET A 12 4.04 6.65 31.04
CA MET A 12 4.26 5.31 31.60
C MET A 12 4.77 4.33 30.54
N LEU A 13 4.26 4.43 29.31
CA LEU A 13 4.74 3.62 28.19
C LEU A 13 6.19 3.96 27.82
N LEU A 14 6.54 5.25 27.76
CA LEU A 14 7.92 5.68 27.48
C LEU A 14 8.89 5.24 28.58
N ILE A 15 8.51 5.40 29.85
CA ILE A 15 9.30 4.92 31.00
C ILE A 15 9.48 3.40 30.92
N SER A 16 8.42 2.65 30.64
CA SER A 16 8.48 1.19 30.51
C SER A 16 9.42 0.76 29.39
N ILE A 17 9.40 1.47 28.25
CA ILE A 17 10.32 1.21 27.14
C ILE A 17 11.77 1.47 27.56
N VAL A 18 12.06 2.61 28.19
CA VAL A 18 13.43 2.95 28.62
C VAL A 18 13.95 1.98 29.68
N LEU A 19 13.13 1.66 30.68
CA LEU A 19 13.50 0.69 31.72
C LEU A 19 13.81 -0.68 31.12
N TYR A 20 12.96 -1.14 30.21
CA TYR A 20 13.03 -2.48 29.66
C TYR A 20 14.11 -2.63 28.58
N TRP A 21 14.23 -1.68 27.65
CA TRP A 21 15.15 -1.76 26.51
C TRP A 21 16.52 -1.12 26.75
N ALA A 22 16.70 -0.32 27.82
CA ALA A 22 17.98 0.31 28.12
C ALA A 22 18.48 0.00 29.53
N ALA A 23 17.72 0.36 30.58
CA ALA A 23 18.21 0.29 31.96
C ALA A 23 18.46 -1.16 32.43
N LEU A 24 17.51 -2.06 32.19
CA LEU A 24 17.63 -3.47 32.57
C LEU A 24 18.78 -4.18 31.81
N PRO A 25 18.88 -4.10 30.47
CA PRO A 25 20.03 -4.64 29.73
C PRO A 25 21.36 -4.07 30.22
N ALA A 26 21.45 -2.76 30.47
CA ALA A 26 22.68 -2.15 30.98
C ALA A 26 23.06 -2.71 32.36
N ALA A 27 22.10 -2.88 33.27
CA ALA A 27 22.34 -3.48 34.58
C ALA A 27 22.79 -4.95 34.49
N LEU A 28 22.15 -5.75 33.62
CA LEU A 28 22.51 -7.15 33.40
C LEU A 28 23.90 -7.29 32.77
N LEU A 29 24.24 -6.44 31.80
CA LEU A 29 25.57 -6.42 31.18
C LEU A 29 26.64 -5.95 32.15
N TYR A 30 26.34 -4.96 33.00
CA TYR A 30 27.24 -4.54 34.06
C TYR A 30 27.49 -5.70 35.05
N ALA A 31 26.45 -6.41 35.46
CA ALA A 31 26.62 -7.60 36.30
C ALA A 31 27.46 -8.68 35.60
N ALA A 32 27.25 -8.91 34.29
CA ALA A 32 28.01 -9.86 33.49
C ALA A 32 29.50 -9.52 33.41
N THR A 33 29.85 -8.25 33.16
CA THR A 33 31.26 -7.83 33.09
C THR A 33 31.94 -7.88 34.45
N ARG A 34 31.22 -7.55 35.54
CA ARG A 34 31.72 -7.76 36.91
C ARG A 34 31.97 -9.24 37.19
N LEU A 35 31.10 -10.13 36.72
CA LEU A 35 31.26 -11.57 36.88
C LEU A 35 32.47 -12.09 36.09
N ASP A 36 32.71 -11.61 34.87
CA ASP A 36 33.92 -11.93 34.11
C ASP A 36 35.20 -11.55 34.88
N HIS A 37 35.22 -10.39 35.53
CA HIS A 37 36.34 -9.97 36.37
C HIS A 37 36.53 -10.87 37.60
N VAL A 38 35.45 -11.30 38.25
CA VAL A 38 35.51 -12.16 39.44
C VAL A 38 35.95 -13.58 39.06
N LEU A 39 35.48 -14.09 37.92
CA LEU A 39 35.77 -15.45 37.44
C LEU A 39 37.02 -15.54 36.56
N SER A 40 37.71 -14.42 36.34
CA SER A 40 38.90 -14.33 35.45
C SER A 40 38.65 -14.85 34.03
N PHE A 41 37.45 -14.62 33.48
CA PHE A 41 37.15 -15.04 32.11
C PHE A 41 37.79 -14.13 31.07
N CYS A 42 38.31 -14.74 30.00
CA CYS A 42 38.84 -14.02 28.85
C CYS A 42 37.72 -13.37 28.04
N SER A 43 37.98 -12.18 27.50
CA SER A 43 37.07 -11.52 26.56
C SER A 43 36.94 -12.30 25.26
N LEU A 44 35.76 -12.27 24.67
CA LEU A 44 35.49 -12.92 23.38
C LEU A 44 36.23 -12.23 22.21
N PRO A 45 36.63 -12.98 21.16
CA PRO A 45 37.36 -12.44 20.02
C PRO A 45 36.49 -11.53 19.15
N ALA A 46 36.86 -10.24 19.08
CA ALA A 46 36.08 -9.16 18.48
C ALA A 46 35.65 -9.41 17.02
N ILE A 47 36.54 -9.98 16.20
CA ILE A 47 36.32 -10.16 14.75
C ILE A 47 35.06 -10.98 14.44
N ILE A 48 34.74 -11.96 15.29
CA ILE A 48 33.60 -12.86 15.09
C ILE A 48 32.36 -12.33 15.83
N VAL A 49 32.53 -11.85 17.06
CA VAL A 49 31.38 -11.58 17.94
C VAL A 49 30.69 -10.24 17.68
N PHE A 50 31.39 -9.21 17.18
CA PHE A 50 30.77 -7.94 16.80
C PHE A 50 29.73 -8.07 15.67
N PRO A 51 30.06 -8.66 14.50
CA PRO A 51 29.08 -8.80 13.42
C PRO A 51 27.92 -9.71 13.80
N VAL A 52 28.19 -10.82 14.49
CA VAL A 52 27.14 -11.74 14.97
C VAL A 52 26.23 -11.05 16.00
N GLY A 53 26.81 -10.32 16.95
CA GLY A 53 26.07 -9.57 17.94
C GLY A 53 25.20 -8.47 17.32
N GLY A 54 25.73 -7.73 16.34
CA GLY A 54 24.98 -6.71 15.60
C GLY A 54 23.78 -7.28 14.83
N VAL A 55 23.96 -8.41 14.15
CA VAL A 55 22.87 -9.12 13.45
C VAL A 55 21.80 -9.59 14.44
N LEU A 56 22.19 -10.14 15.59
CA LEU A 56 21.24 -10.59 16.61
C LEU A 56 20.45 -9.43 17.21
N VAL A 57 21.10 -8.31 17.52
CA VAL A 57 20.42 -7.10 18.02
C VAL A 57 19.42 -6.59 17.00
N LEU A 58 19.81 -6.47 15.72
CA LEU A 58 18.91 -6.04 14.66
C LEU A 58 17.71 -6.98 14.49
N ALA A 59 17.96 -8.29 14.41
CA ALA A 59 16.91 -9.30 14.30
C ALA A 59 15.93 -9.24 15.49
N SER A 60 16.44 -8.99 16.69
CA SER A 60 15.63 -8.90 17.92
C SER A 60 14.73 -7.67 17.94
N PHE A 61 15.21 -6.51 17.45
CA PHE A 61 14.38 -5.33 17.29
C PHE A 61 13.28 -5.54 16.25
N ILE A 62 13.60 -6.21 15.13
CA ILE A 62 12.61 -6.53 14.09
C ILE A 62 11.54 -7.48 14.66
N LEU A 63 11.93 -8.55 15.36
CA LEU A 63 10.99 -9.50 15.97
C LEU A 63 10.13 -8.85 17.04
N SER A 64 10.70 -8.01 17.90
CA SER A 64 9.97 -7.28 18.95
C SER A 64 8.97 -6.31 18.36
N SER A 65 9.37 -5.59 17.31
CA SER A 65 8.48 -4.69 16.56
C SER A 65 7.32 -5.47 15.93
N TRP A 66 7.58 -6.65 15.35
CA TRP A 66 6.54 -7.51 14.80
C TRP A 66 5.54 -7.98 15.87
N CYS A 67 6.03 -8.37 17.06
CA CYS A 67 5.18 -8.78 18.18
C CYS A 67 4.29 -7.64 18.65
N VAL A 68 4.86 -6.46 18.94
CA VAL A 68 4.12 -5.30 19.45
C VAL A 68 3.07 -4.82 18.43
N VAL A 69 3.42 -4.77 17.14
CA VAL A 69 2.46 -4.39 16.09
C VAL A 69 1.33 -5.40 15.98
N THR A 70 1.63 -6.70 16.06
CA THR A 70 0.59 -7.74 15.98
C THR A 70 -0.36 -7.64 17.18
N LEU A 71 0.16 -7.45 18.39
CA LEU A 71 -0.66 -7.21 19.59
C LEU A 71 -1.53 -5.96 19.46
N TYR A 72 -0.98 -4.86 18.95
CA TYR A 72 -1.73 -3.63 18.80
C TYR A 72 -2.84 -3.76 17.74
N LEU A 73 -2.53 -4.31 16.57
CA LEU A 73 -3.48 -4.39 15.46
C LEU A 73 -4.54 -5.48 15.63
N ARG A 74 -4.19 -6.62 16.23
CA ARG A 74 -5.12 -7.76 16.42
C ARG A 74 -5.70 -7.81 17.83
N GLY A 75 -4.85 -7.62 18.84
CA GLY A 75 -5.22 -7.70 20.24
C GLY A 75 -5.74 -6.39 20.84
N ARG A 76 -5.54 -5.24 20.18
CA ARG A 76 -5.93 -3.89 20.66
C ARG A 76 -5.34 -3.52 22.02
N GLY A 77 -4.09 -3.88 22.25
CA GLY A 77 -3.35 -3.49 23.45
C GLY A 77 -1.85 -3.72 23.29
N PHE A 78 -1.13 -3.54 24.39
CA PHE A 78 0.32 -3.69 24.48
C PHE A 78 0.69 -4.84 25.42
N PRO A 79 1.92 -5.36 25.38
CA PRO A 79 2.41 -6.37 26.32
C PRO A 79 2.74 -5.76 27.70
N LEU A 80 1.83 -4.92 28.22
CA LEU A 80 1.99 -4.18 29.47
C LEU A 80 0.80 -4.51 30.37
N SER A 81 1.07 -4.74 31.65
CA SER A 81 0.04 -5.12 32.64
C SER A 81 -1.08 -4.09 32.78
N PHE A 82 -0.77 -2.80 32.56
CA PHE A 82 -1.73 -1.68 32.63
C PHE A 82 -2.40 -1.32 31.29
N LEU A 83 -1.94 -1.89 30.17
CA LEU A 83 -2.59 -1.75 28.85
C LEU A 83 -2.64 -3.11 28.13
N PRO A 84 -3.23 -4.15 28.73
CA PRO A 84 -3.22 -5.48 28.16
C PRO A 84 -4.04 -5.58 26.87
N PRO A 85 -3.75 -6.55 25.98
CA PRO A 85 -4.61 -6.81 24.83
C PRO A 85 -6.02 -7.19 25.29
N ALA A 86 -7.02 -6.70 24.55
CA ALA A 86 -8.43 -6.99 24.80
C ALA A 86 -8.86 -8.36 24.22
N ARG A 87 -8.10 -8.90 23.25
CA ARG A 87 -8.34 -10.19 22.62
C ARG A 87 -7.08 -11.03 22.58
N LEU A 88 -7.25 -12.35 22.62
CA LEU A 88 -6.16 -13.27 22.42
C LEU A 88 -5.66 -13.17 20.97
N VAL A 89 -4.34 -13.10 20.79
CA VAL A 89 -3.70 -13.00 19.47
C VAL A 89 -3.07 -14.35 19.16
N ARG A 90 -3.58 -15.05 18.14
CA ARG A 90 -3.09 -16.35 17.67
C ARG A 90 -2.34 -16.27 16.32
N GLU A 91 -2.06 -15.04 15.87
CA GLU A 91 -1.56 -14.72 14.53
C GLU A 91 -0.13 -14.16 14.57
N GLY A 92 0.54 -14.12 13.41
CA GLY A 92 1.89 -13.55 13.28
C GLY A 92 2.93 -14.28 14.13
N PRO A 93 3.76 -13.60 14.93
CA PRO A 93 4.78 -14.26 15.75
C PRO A 93 4.15 -15.12 16.87
N TYR A 94 2.91 -14.80 17.27
CA TYR A 94 2.17 -15.57 18.28
C TYR A 94 1.62 -16.89 17.75
N ALA A 95 1.65 -17.12 16.43
CA ALA A 95 1.37 -18.45 15.87
C ALA A 95 2.58 -19.40 15.97
N LEU A 96 3.80 -18.84 16.09
CA LEU A 96 5.05 -19.61 16.13
C LEU A 96 5.51 -19.94 17.55
N SER A 97 5.20 -19.03 18.47
CA SER A 97 5.60 -19.07 19.87
C SER A 97 4.50 -18.43 20.71
N ARG A 98 4.24 -18.95 21.90
CA ARG A 98 3.39 -18.27 22.89
C ARG A 98 4.01 -17.00 23.46
N HIS A 99 5.34 -16.98 23.56
CA HIS A 99 6.11 -15.91 24.21
C HIS A 99 7.23 -15.35 23.30
N PRO A 100 6.91 -14.87 22.08
CA PRO A 100 7.92 -14.46 21.12
C PRO A 100 8.66 -13.18 21.54
N LEU A 101 8.07 -12.35 22.39
CA LEU A 101 8.74 -11.18 22.99
C LEU A 101 9.87 -11.60 23.94
N TYR A 102 9.68 -12.69 24.68
CA TYR A 102 10.69 -13.21 25.61
C TYR A 102 11.88 -13.75 24.84
N LEU A 103 11.60 -14.50 23.76
CA LEU A 103 12.61 -14.95 22.83
C LEU A 103 13.39 -13.78 22.19
N ALA A 104 12.68 -12.74 21.73
CA ALA A 104 13.30 -11.56 21.13
C ALA A 104 14.20 -10.82 22.11
N PHE A 105 13.77 -10.68 23.37
CA PHE A 105 14.58 -10.01 24.39
C PHE A 105 15.79 -10.84 24.83
N SER A 106 15.66 -12.17 24.95
CA SER A 106 16.81 -13.06 25.20
C SER A 106 17.84 -13.00 24.07
N ALA A 107 17.39 -12.98 22.81
CA ALA A 107 18.27 -12.80 21.64
C ALA A 107 18.93 -11.41 21.61
N TYR A 108 18.22 -10.38 22.06
CA TYR A 108 18.75 -9.02 22.21
C TYR A 108 19.87 -8.97 23.27
N LEU A 109 19.64 -9.53 24.46
CA LEU A 109 20.66 -9.59 25.51
C LEU A 109 21.87 -10.43 25.09
N LEU A 110 21.65 -11.53 24.35
CA LEU A 110 22.74 -12.33 23.76
C LEU A 110 23.57 -11.50 22.78
N GLY A 111 22.91 -10.78 21.87
CA GLY A 111 23.57 -9.90 20.91
C GLY A 111 24.40 -8.80 21.58
N LEU A 112 23.86 -8.15 22.61
CA LEU A 112 24.59 -7.16 23.40
C LEU A 112 25.77 -7.77 24.18
N SER A 113 25.60 -8.97 24.74
CA SER A 113 26.68 -9.68 25.46
C SER A 113 27.86 -9.98 24.54
N LEU A 114 27.58 -10.35 23.28
CA LEU A 114 28.59 -10.55 22.25
C LEU A 114 29.30 -9.24 21.85
N ILE A 115 28.55 -8.14 21.71
CA ILE A 115 29.11 -6.80 21.40
C ILE A 115 30.01 -6.30 22.53
N VAL A 116 29.60 -6.47 23.79
CA VAL A 116 30.40 -6.13 24.97
C VAL A 116 31.54 -7.14 25.21
N ARG A 117 31.50 -8.28 24.51
CA ARG A 117 32.48 -9.38 24.56
C ARG A 117 32.58 -10.08 25.92
N THR A 118 31.44 -10.18 26.63
CA THR A 118 31.36 -10.82 27.94
C THR A 118 31.02 -12.31 27.82
N LEU A 119 31.85 -13.18 28.39
CA LEU A 119 31.63 -14.63 28.36
C LEU A 119 30.56 -15.04 29.39
N SER A 120 30.60 -14.46 30.59
CA SER A 120 29.57 -14.62 31.61
C SER A 120 28.20 -14.15 31.14
N GLY A 121 28.14 -13.09 30.32
CA GLY A 121 26.89 -12.63 29.71
C GLY A 121 26.24 -13.72 28.87
N VAL A 122 27.02 -14.34 27.99
CA VAL A 122 26.56 -15.41 27.08
C VAL A 122 26.24 -16.71 27.83
N MET A 123 27.11 -17.14 28.75
CA MET A 123 27.05 -18.48 29.36
C MET A 123 26.23 -18.55 30.64
N ILE A 124 26.07 -17.43 31.37
CA ILE A 124 25.49 -17.41 32.71
C ILE A 124 24.29 -16.46 32.75
N VAL A 125 24.51 -15.17 32.49
CA VAL A 125 23.47 -14.14 32.71
C VAL A 125 22.29 -14.31 31.76
N VAL A 126 22.53 -14.47 30.46
CA VAL A 126 21.45 -14.64 29.47
C VAL A 126 20.66 -15.94 29.70
N PRO A 127 21.29 -17.12 29.88
CA PRO A 127 20.56 -18.35 30.20
C PRO A 127 19.78 -18.27 31.51
N ALA A 128 20.37 -17.73 32.58
CA ALA A 128 19.71 -17.58 33.87
C ALA A 128 18.49 -16.64 33.79
N PHE A 129 18.65 -15.51 33.10
CA PHE A 129 17.55 -14.56 32.89
C PHE A 129 16.44 -15.15 32.01
N THR A 130 16.80 -15.89 30.95
CA THR A 130 15.85 -16.61 30.10
C THR A 130 15.09 -17.67 30.90
N LEU A 131 15.78 -18.42 31.76
CA LEU A 131 15.14 -19.40 32.66
C LEU A 131 14.16 -18.72 33.63
N LEU A 132 14.57 -17.61 34.25
CA LEU A 132 13.70 -16.82 35.13
C LEU A 132 12.43 -16.37 34.40
N TRP A 133 12.56 -15.94 33.15
CA TRP A 133 11.44 -15.52 32.31
C TRP A 133 10.51 -16.67 31.93
N ILE A 134 11.07 -17.85 31.61
CA ILE A 134 10.28 -19.06 31.38
C ILE A 134 9.48 -19.42 32.63
N LEU A 135 10.12 -19.41 33.80
CA LEU A 135 9.45 -19.71 35.07
C LEU A 135 8.35 -18.69 35.38
N TYR A 136 8.61 -17.39 35.19
CA TYR A 136 7.61 -16.34 35.35
C TYR A 136 6.43 -16.52 34.39
N ALA A 137 6.72 -16.81 33.10
CA ALA A 137 5.71 -17.06 32.08
C ALA A 137 4.78 -18.20 32.52
N LEU A 138 5.34 -19.38 32.81
CA LEU A 138 4.59 -20.59 33.12
C LEU A 138 3.79 -20.48 34.43
N THR A 139 4.34 -19.80 35.44
CA THR A 139 3.74 -19.76 36.79
C THR A 139 2.78 -18.60 36.98
N HIS A 140 3.03 -17.47 36.33
CA HIS A 140 2.27 -16.24 36.54
C HIS A 140 1.53 -15.79 35.29
N GLU A 141 2.25 -15.63 34.17
CA GLU A 141 1.67 -15.04 32.96
C GLU A 141 0.64 -15.95 32.29
N GLU A 142 0.96 -17.23 32.05
CA GLU A 142 0.03 -18.18 31.43
C GLU A 142 -1.21 -18.40 32.31
N ARG A 143 -1.05 -18.35 33.63
CA ARG A 143 -2.19 -18.37 34.55
C ARG A 143 -3.03 -17.10 34.44
N GLY A 144 -2.40 -15.94 34.30
CA GLY A 144 -3.06 -14.65 34.05
C GLY A 144 -3.81 -14.64 32.71
N LEU A 145 -3.20 -15.17 31.65
CA LEU A 145 -3.78 -15.28 30.32
C LEU A 145 -4.95 -16.27 30.31
N ALA A 146 -4.82 -17.43 30.97
CA ALA A 146 -5.92 -18.39 31.12
C ALA A 146 -7.10 -17.81 31.91
N ARG A 147 -6.85 -17.03 32.96
CA ARG A 147 -7.91 -16.31 33.69
C ARG A 147 -8.58 -15.24 32.83
N ARG A 148 -7.82 -14.55 31.98
CA ARG A 148 -8.33 -13.44 31.15
C ARG A 148 -9.13 -13.92 29.94
N TYR A 149 -8.65 -14.94 29.24
CA TYR A 149 -9.20 -15.39 27.96
C TYR A 149 -9.91 -16.75 28.03
N GLY A 150 -9.89 -17.44 29.19
CA GLY A 150 -10.64 -18.66 29.42
C GLY A 150 -10.20 -19.83 28.55
N GLU A 151 -11.18 -20.57 28.01
CA GLU A 151 -10.94 -21.75 27.15
C GLU A 151 -10.17 -21.41 25.86
N GLU A 152 -10.39 -20.22 25.29
CA GLU A 152 -9.72 -19.80 24.05
C GLU A 152 -8.19 -19.81 24.19
N TYR A 153 -7.68 -19.47 25.38
CA TYR A 153 -6.24 -19.55 25.66
C TYR A 153 -5.77 -20.97 25.92
N ARG A 154 -6.60 -21.84 26.50
CA ARG A 154 -6.23 -23.25 26.72
C ARG A 154 -6.05 -23.98 25.40
N GLU A 155 -7.00 -23.83 24.47
CA GLU A 155 -6.88 -24.35 23.10
C GLU A 155 -5.62 -23.81 22.41
N TYR A 156 -5.40 -22.51 22.47
CA TYR A 156 -4.20 -21.88 21.91
C TYR A 156 -2.90 -22.43 22.50
N ARG A 157 -2.86 -22.63 23.83
CA ARG A 157 -1.69 -23.12 24.54
C ARG A 157 -1.34 -24.56 24.15
N ASP A 158 -2.35 -25.37 23.88
CA ASP A 158 -2.21 -26.76 23.51
C ASP A 158 -1.83 -26.91 22.02
N GLU A 159 -2.24 -25.96 21.17
CA GLU A 159 -1.86 -25.89 19.75
C GLU A 159 -0.49 -25.24 19.49
N VAL A 160 -0.08 -24.26 20.29
CA VAL A 160 1.10 -23.42 20.01
C VAL A 160 2.21 -23.68 21.02
N ALA A 161 3.41 -23.95 20.51
CA ALA A 161 4.59 -24.22 21.32
C ALA A 161 5.05 -22.98 22.12
N PHE A 162 5.78 -23.23 23.22
CA PHE A 162 6.31 -22.15 24.05
C PHE A 162 7.30 -21.26 23.29
N PHE A 163 8.30 -21.86 22.61
CA PHE A 163 9.28 -21.11 21.80
C PHE A 163 9.20 -21.39 20.29
N PHE A 164 9.12 -22.65 19.84
CA PHE A 164 9.11 -22.94 18.39
C PHE A 164 8.28 -24.18 18.02
N HIS A 165 7.50 -24.03 16.95
CA HIS A 165 7.07 -25.10 16.03
C HIS A 165 7.33 -24.65 14.58
N ARG A 166 7.67 -25.59 13.69
CA ARG A 166 7.94 -25.32 12.27
C ARG A 166 6.65 -25.46 11.44
N HIS A 167 5.69 -24.55 11.60
CA HIS A 167 4.52 -24.48 10.71
C HIS A 167 4.70 -23.42 9.61
N ARG A 168 4.20 -23.73 8.40
CA ARG A 168 4.43 -22.96 7.16
C ARG A 168 3.33 -21.96 6.81
N ASP A 169 2.18 -21.98 7.49
CA ASP A 169 1.01 -21.18 7.13
C ASP A 169 0.51 -20.37 8.34
N ILE A 170 1.03 -19.15 8.52
CA ILE A 170 0.67 -18.26 9.63
C ILE A 170 -0.46 -17.32 9.18
N PRO A 171 -1.67 -17.39 9.75
CA PRO A 171 -2.69 -16.37 9.53
C PRO A 171 -2.24 -15.03 10.16
N GLY A 172 -2.55 -13.91 9.47
CA GLY A 172 -2.34 -12.55 9.98
C GLY A 172 -1.25 -11.68 9.31
N PRO A 173 -0.96 -10.50 9.88
CA PRO A 173 0.05 -9.58 9.35
C PRO A 173 1.44 -10.20 9.48
N SER A 174 2.10 -10.44 8.35
CA SER A 174 3.49 -10.91 8.34
C SER A 174 4.45 -9.84 8.90
N ILE A 175 5.70 -10.24 9.12
CA ILE A 175 6.79 -9.32 9.49
C ILE A 175 6.98 -8.19 8.48
N VAL A 176 6.74 -8.48 7.18
CA VAL A 176 6.79 -7.49 6.10
C VAL A 176 5.70 -6.44 6.30
N TYR A 177 4.46 -6.88 6.55
CA TYR A 177 3.36 -5.97 6.82
C TYR A 177 3.62 -5.11 8.05
N ALA A 178 4.07 -5.70 9.16
CA ALA A 178 4.35 -4.96 10.39
C ALA A 178 5.43 -3.89 10.18
N THR A 179 6.50 -4.23 9.46
CA THR A 179 7.60 -3.31 9.14
C THR A 179 7.09 -2.16 8.27
N VAL A 180 6.39 -2.48 7.19
CA VAL A 180 5.80 -1.48 6.29
C VAL A 180 4.77 -0.61 7.00
N TYR A 181 4.00 -1.17 7.93
CA TYR A 181 3.04 -0.41 8.73
C TYR A 181 3.72 0.61 9.63
N ILE A 182 4.73 0.23 10.42
CA ILE A 182 5.43 1.18 11.31
C ILE A 182 6.12 2.27 10.48
N VAL A 183 6.97 1.84 9.54
CA VAL A 183 7.79 2.75 8.74
C VAL A 183 6.90 3.62 7.86
N GLY A 184 5.94 3.01 7.18
CA GLY A 184 4.98 3.70 6.32
C GLY A 184 4.13 4.69 7.09
N LYS A 185 3.61 4.34 8.28
CA LYS A 185 2.83 5.26 9.11
C LYS A 185 3.66 6.43 9.63
N ALA A 186 4.92 6.19 9.99
CA ALA A 186 5.85 7.26 10.39
C ALA A 186 6.14 8.21 9.21
N ILE A 187 6.45 7.67 8.03
CA ILE A 187 6.65 8.45 6.81
C ILE A 187 5.38 9.23 6.45
N VAL A 188 4.21 8.58 6.52
CA VAL A 188 2.93 9.23 6.23
C VAL A 188 2.68 10.39 7.18
N ARG A 189 2.91 10.23 8.49
CA ARG A 189 2.76 11.33 9.46
C ARG A 189 3.76 12.46 9.29
N LEU A 190 4.97 12.16 8.83
CA LEU A 190 6.02 13.14 8.61
C LEU A 190 5.76 13.96 7.33
N LEU A 191 5.34 13.29 6.26
CA LEU A 191 5.19 13.89 4.94
C LEU A 191 3.76 14.36 4.65
N PHE A 192 2.74 13.77 5.28
CA PHE A 192 1.33 14.06 4.99
C PHE A 192 0.59 14.42 6.28
N SER A 193 -0.14 15.53 6.24
CA SER A 193 -1.06 15.88 7.32
C SER A 193 -2.36 15.11 7.09
N VAL A 194 -2.45 13.92 7.69
CA VAL A 194 -3.62 13.04 7.59
C VAL A 194 -4.63 13.39 8.68
N ASP A 195 -5.80 13.86 8.26
CA ASP A 195 -6.97 14.06 9.10
C ASP A 195 -7.94 12.89 8.92
N VAL A 196 -8.42 12.32 10.03
CA VAL A 196 -9.26 11.11 10.02
C VAL A 196 -10.58 11.43 10.73
N GLU A 197 -11.68 11.31 10.00
CA GLU A 197 -13.04 11.48 10.52
C GLU A 197 -13.80 10.16 10.49
N GLY A 198 -14.61 9.90 11.52
CA GLY A 198 -15.50 8.74 11.55
C GLY A 198 -14.81 7.40 11.84
N GLU A 199 -13.60 7.39 12.43
CA GLU A 199 -12.91 6.16 12.84
C GLU A 199 -13.80 5.29 13.75
N GLU A 200 -14.67 5.91 14.55
CA GLU A 200 -15.66 5.27 15.40
C GLU A 200 -16.72 4.44 14.63
N ASN A 201 -16.92 4.73 13.35
CA ASN A 201 -17.85 3.99 12.49
C ASN A 201 -17.28 2.63 12.07
N LEU A 202 -15.97 2.42 12.19
CA LEU A 202 -15.36 1.15 11.81
C LEU A 202 -15.84 0.03 12.74
N PRO A 203 -16.38 -1.09 12.19
CA PRO A 203 -16.74 -2.24 12.99
C PRO A 203 -15.59 -2.68 13.91
N ARG A 204 -15.89 -2.94 15.18
CA ARG A 204 -14.87 -3.29 16.20
C ARG A 204 -14.42 -4.75 16.13
N SER A 205 -15.21 -5.61 15.53
CA SER A 205 -14.99 -7.05 15.36
C SER A 205 -15.56 -7.50 14.03
N GLY A 206 -15.13 -8.70 13.60
CA GLY A 206 -15.62 -9.31 12.38
C GLY A 206 -15.04 -8.71 11.10
N PRO A 207 -15.34 -9.36 9.96
CA PRO A 207 -14.98 -8.90 8.64
C PRO A 207 -15.89 -7.76 8.19
N PHE A 208 -15.35 -6.89 7.34
CA PHE A 208 -16.13 -5.93 6.57
C PHE A 208 -15.34 -5.58 5.29
N ILE A 209 -16.02 -5.01 4.32
CA ILE A 209 -15.39 -4.52 3.09
C ILE A 209 -15.26 -3.01 3.19
N LEU A 210 -14.03 -2.52 3.05
CA LEU A 210 -13.71 -1.11 3.01
C LEU A 210 -13.69 -0.64 1.56
N LEU A 211 -14.66 0.17 1.16
CA LEU A 211 -14.78 0.71 -0.19
C LEU A 211 -14.20 2.12 -0.23
N GLY A 212 -13.17 2.34 -1.04
CA GLY A 212 -12.54 3.66 -1.21
C GLY A 212 -12.55 4.15 -2.64
N ASN A 213 -12.54 5.48 -2.83
CA ASN A 213 -12.20 6.07 -4.13
C ASN A 213 -10.71 5.88 -4.42
N HIS A 214 -10.34 5.85 -5.70
CA HIS A 214 -8.95 5.57 -6.11
C HIS A 214 -8.39 6.65 -7.02
N ALA A 215 -7.64 7.57 -6.43
CA ALA A 215 -7.00 8.66 -7.16
C ALA A 215 -5.47 8.61 -7.18
N SER A 216 -4.85 7.82 -6.30
CA SER A 216 -3.41 7.82 -6.06
C SER A 216 -2.84 6.43 -5.80
N TYR A 217 -1.55 6.25 -6.09
CA TYR A 217 -0.83 5.04 -5.68
C TYR A 217 -0.78 4.87 -4.15
N LEU A 218 -0.91 5.97 -3.40
CA LEU A 218 -0.81 5.97 -1.94
C LEU A 218 -2.15 5.72 -1.22
N ASP A 219 -3.29 5.64 -1.95
CA ASP A 219 -4.60 5.41 -1.32
C ASP A 219 -4.63 4.18 -0.39
N PRO A 220 -4.10 3.00 -0.77
CA PRO A 220 -4.05 1.86 0.15
C PRO A 220 -3.25 2.17 1.42
N VAL A 221 -2.16 2.94 1.29
CA VAL A 221 -1.30 3.31 2.42
C VAL A 221 -2.03 4.27 3.36
N PHE A 222 -2.75 5.26 2.82
CA PHE A 222 -3.55 6.18 3.62
C PHE A 222 -4.68 5.46 4.36
N LEU A 223 -5.38 4.53 3.70
CA LEU A 223 -6.42 3.73 4.35
C LEU A 223 -5.85 2.82 5.44
N VAL A 224 -4.72 2.15 5.21
CA VAL A 224 -4.05 1.33 6.24
C VAL A 224 -3.61 2.19 7.43
N ALA A 225 -3.05 3.37 7.18
CA ALA A 225 -2.59 4.27 8.22
C ALA A 225 -3.76 4.84 9.06
N ALA A 226 -4.92 5.11 8.43
CA ALA A 226 -6.10 5.66 9.07
C ALA A 226 -6.99 4.60 9.76
N CYS A 227 -7.10 3.39 9.19
CA CYS A 227 -8.02 2.35 9.69
C CYS A 227 -7.54 1.69 11.00
N ASN A 228 -6.23 1.74 11.30
CA ASN A 228 -5.62 1.09 12.46
C ASN A 228 -5.96 -0.41 12.62
N ARG A 229 -6.40 -1.07 11.54
CA ARG A 229 -6.63 -2.51 11.46
C ARG A 229 -5.91 -3.07 10.24
N TYR A 230 -5.67 -4.39 10.25
CA TYR A 230 -5.11 -5.10 9.12
C TYR A 230 -6.10 -5.14 7.95
N VAL A 231 -5.75 -4.49 6.83
CA VAL A 231 -6.57 -4.43 5.62
C VAL A 231 -5.84 -5.10 4.46
N ARG A 232 -6.49 -6.08 3.84
CA ARG A 232 -5.99 -6.74 2.62
C ARG A 232 -6.51 -6.02 1.39
N PHE A 233 -5.63 -5.66 0.48
CA PHE A 233 -6.00 -5.08 -0.81
C PHE A 233 -5.77 -6.06 -1.95
N PHE A 234 -6.54 -5.89 -3.01
CA PHE A 234 -6.26 -6.56 -4.27
C PHE A 234 -5.01 -5.95 -4.92
N THR A 235 -4.08 -6.79 -5.35
CA THR A 235 -2.88 -6.37 -6.10
C THR A 235 -2.86 -6.98 -7.49
N LYS A 236 -2.21 -6.29 -8.43
CA LYS A 236 -2.09 -6.78 -9.80
C LYS A 236 -1.20 -8.02 -9.81
N GLY A 237 -1.66 -9.11 -10.42
CA GLY A 237 -0.89 -10.35 -10.56
C GLY A 237 0.50 -10.14 -11.17
N GLU A 238 0.66 -9.15 -12.07
CA GLU A 238 1.96 -8.81 -12.66
C GLU A 238 3.02 -8.40 -11.63
N MET A 239 2.62 -7.74 -10.55
CA MET A 239 3.53 -7.33 -9.48
C MET A 239 4.09 -8.51 -8.68
N MET A 240 3.55 -9.72 -8.91
CA MET A 240 3.91 -10.95 -8.22
C MET A 240 4.67 -11.94 -9.13
N HIS A 241 5.03 -11.54 -10.36
CA HIS A 241 5.86 -12.37 -11.24
C HIS A 241 7.30 -12.48 -10.76
N THR A 242 7.87 -11.39 -10.20
CA THR A 242 9.23 -11.42 -9.67
C THR A 242 9.26 -12.09 -8.29
N ARG A 243 10.37 -12.76 -7.94
CA ARG A 243 10.54 -13.40 -6.62
C ARG A 243 10.40 -12.39 -5.48
N GLY A 244 11.01 -11.22 -5.61
CA GLY A 244 10.94 -10.13 -4.62
C GLY A 244 9.53 -9.54 -4.49
N GLY A 245 8.86 -9.28 -5.61
CA GLY A 245 7.47 -8.79 -5.61
C GLY A 245 6.52 -9.80 -4.97
N ARG A 246 6.63 -11.09 -5.34
CA ARG A 246 5.84 -12.16 -4.73
C ARG A 246 6.03 -12.24 -3.22
N TRP A 247 7.28 -12.24 -2.74
CA TRP A 247 7.59 -12.23 -1.32
C TRP A 247 6.95 -11.03 -0.60
N PHE A 248 7.10 -9.82 -1.16
CA PHE A 248 6.58 -8.59 -0.57
C PHE A 248 5.04 -8.57 -0.53
N PHE A 249 4.37 -8.80 -1.66
CA PHE A 249 2.91 -8.73 -1.74
C PHE A 249 2.21 -9.86 -0.98
N ASN A 250 2.80 -11.06 -0.94
CA ASN A 250 2.34 -12.11 -0.03
C ASN A 250 2.51 -11.70 1.43
N GLY A 251 3.65 -11.10 1.78
CA GLY A 251 3.89 -10.57 3.13
C GLY A 251 2.91 -9.46 3.53
N MET A 252 2.54 -8.58 2.60
CA MET A 252 1.48 -7.59 2.81
C MET A 252 0.08 -8.21 2.89
N GLY A 253 -0.06 -9.50 2.55
CA GLY A 253 -1.32 -10.23 2.50
C GLY A 253 -2.26 -9.79 1.38
N SER A 254 -1.68 -9.29 0.28
CA SER A 254 -2.42 -8.84 -0.88
C SER A 254 -3.12 -10.01 -1.57
N ILE A 255 -4.34 -9.79 -2.06
CA ILE A 255 -5.07 -10.77 -2.83
C ILE A 255 -4.70 -10.60 -4.31
N PRO A 256 -4.01 -11.56 -4.95
CA PRO A 256 -3.71 -11.45 -6.36
C PRO A 256 -5.01 -11.38 -7.16
N THR A 257 -5.10 -10.41 -8.07
CA THR A 257 -6.17 -10.36 -9.06
C THR A 257 -5.60 -10.22 -10.46
N ASN A 258 -6.19 -11.00 -11.36
CA ASN A 258 -6.13 -10.70 -12.77
C ASN A 258 -7.27 -9.72 -13.05
N ARG A 259 -6.92 -8.45 -13.27
CA ARG A 259 -7.90 -7.50 -13.80
C ARG A 259 -8.43 -8.09 -15.12
N TYR A 260 -9.73 -8.00 -15.37
CA TYR A 260 -10.42 -8.44 -16.60
C TYR A 260 -10.79 -9.92 -16.74
N ARG A 261 -10.33 -10.82 -15.86
CA ARG A 261 -10.89 -12.17 -15.75
C ARG A 261 -11.43 -12.37 -14.35
N VAL A 262 -12.63 -12.92 -14.25
CA VAL A 262 -13.11 -13.46 -12.96
C VAL A 262 -12.24 -14.68 -12.68
N ASP A 263 -11.12 -14.45 -12.01
CA ASP A 263 -10.28 -15.53 -11.54
C ASP A 263 -10.98 -16.19 -10.36
N SER A 264 -11.39 -17.44 -10.55
CA SER A 264 -11.95 -18.27 -9.48
C SER A 264 -11.00 -18.35 -8.27
N GLY A 265 -9.68 -18.24 -8.50
CA GLY A 265 -8.66 -18.12 -7.45
C GLY A 265 -8.84 -16.88 -6.59
N SER A 266 -8.89 -15.69 -7.19
CA SER A 266 -9.12 -14.42 -6.49
C SER A 266 -10.42 -14.42 -5.70
N VAL A 267 -11.51 -14.95 -6.26
CA VAL A 267 -12.82 -15.03 -5.57
C VAL A 267 -12.75 -15.98 -4.37
N ARG A 268 -12.11 -17.15 -4.52
CA ARG A 268 -11.88 -18.08 -3.40
C ARG A 268 -11.04 -17.44 -2.29
N ALA A 269 -9.95 -16.75 -2.64
CA ALA A 269 -9.10 -16.04 -1.68
C ALA A 269 -9.85 -14.91 -0.97
N PHE A 270 -10.68 -14.16 -1.69
CA PHE A 270 -11.57 -13.14 -1.13
C PHE A 270 -12.54 -13.72 -0.10
N LEU A 271 -13.27 -14.79 -0.46
CA LEU A 271 -14.21 -15.44 0.46
C LEU A 271 -13.51 -16.08 1.66
N ALA A 272 -12.34 -16.70 1.46
CA ALA A 272 -11.53 -17.27 2.53
C ALA A 272 -11.05 -16.19 3.53
N ALA A 273 -10.61 -15.03 3.04
CA ALA A 273 -10.21 -13.90 3.88
C ALA A 273 -11.40 -13.34 4.67
N LEU A 274 -12.58 -13.19 4.07
CA LEU A 274 -13.78 -12.78 4.80
C LEU A 274 -14.15 -13.79 5.88
N LYS A 275 -14.09 -15.10 5.58
CA LYS A 275 -14.35 -16.18 6.56
C LYS A 275 -13.35 -16.16 7.72
N ALA A 276 -12.10 -15.78 7.46
CA ALA A 276 -11.06 -15.58 8.48
C ALA A 276 -11.25 -14.31 9.31
N GLY A 277 -12.26 -13.48 9.03
CA GLY A 277 -12.52 -12.24 9.77
C GLY A 277 -11.65 -11.05 9.36
N ASP A 278 -10.96 -11.15 8.23
CA ASP A 278 -10.11 -10.07 7.71
C ASP A 278 -10.92 -8.95 7.05
N ILE A 279 -10.35 -7.74 7.03
CA ILE A 279 -10.91 -6.60 6.31
C ILE A 279 -10.37 -6.61 4.90
N ILE A 280 -11.24 -6.43 3.92
CA ILE A 280 -10.85 -6.34 2.52
C ILE A 280 -11.09 -4.94 2.00
N GLY A 281 -10.00 -4.28 1.58
CA GLY A 281 -10.03 -2.99 0.92
C GLY A 281 -10.27 -3.16 -0.58
N ILE A 282 -11.30 -2.50 -1.10
CA ILE A 282 -11.67 -2.52 -2.52
C ILE A 282 -11.79 -1.09 -3.04
N PHE A 283 -11.11 -0.86 -4.15
CA PHE A 283 -11.28 0.33 -4.98
C PHE A 283 -12.19 -0.04 -6.16
N PRO A 284 -13.50 0.27 -6.11
CA PRO A 284 -14.48 -0.30 -7.05
C PRO A 284 -14.32 0.22 -8.48
N GLU A 285 -13.66 1.36 -8.65
CA GLU A 285 -13.18 1.92 -9.93
C GLU A 285 -12.20 0.98 -10.66
N GLY A 286 -11.50 0.11 -9.89
CA GLY A 286 -10.52 -0.85 -10.40
C GLY A 286 -9.25 -0.21 -10.96
N GLU A 287 -9.15 1.12 -10.94
CA GLU A 287 -8.07 1.89 -11.53
C GLU A 287 -8.04 3.31 -10.98
N ARG A 288 -6.98 4.04 -11.30
CA ARG A 288 -6.78 5.40 -10.82
C ARG A 288 -7.17 6.38 -11.90
N THR A 289 -7.86 7.42 -11.47
CA THR A 289 -8.16 8.58 -12.29
C THR A 289 -6.89 9.26 -12.84
N TRP A 290 -7.04 9.91 -13.99
CA TRP A 290 -6.01 10.74 -14.62
C TRP A 290 -6.14 12.21 -14.27
N ASP A 291 -7.36 12.67 -14.02
CA ASP A 291 -7.76 14.07 -13.88
C ASP A 291 -8.31 14.42 -12.48
N GLY A 292 -8.50 13.41 -11.63
CA GLY A 292 -9.07 13.54 -10.29
C GLY A 292 -10.55 13.12 -10.22
N ASN A 293 -11.20 12.85 -11.36
CA ASN A 293 -12.61 12.47 -11.39
C ASN A 293 -12.82 10.98 -11.06
N PRO A 294 -13.90 10.62 -10.35
CA PRO A 294 -14.26 9.22 -10.13
C PRO A 294 -14.49 8.49 -11.45
N LEU A 295 -13.94 7.27 -11.57
CA LEU A 295 -14.17 6.41 -12.73
C LEU A 295 -15.48 5.62 -12.60
N PRO A 296 -16.07 5.19 -13.74
CA PRO A 296 -17.22 4.29 -13.73
C PRO A 296 -16.90 2.97 -13.02
N ILE A 297 -17.87 2.46 -12.27
CA ILE A 297 -17.75 1.21 -11.52
C ILE A 297 -18.40 0.08 -12.32
N SER A 298 -17.66 -1.01 -12.52
CA SER A 298 -18.16 -2.17 -13.28
C SER A 298 -19.36 -2.84 -12.57
N PRO A 299 -20.43 -3.19 -13.30
CA PRO A 299 -21.56 -3.96 -12.75
C PRO A 299 -21.15 -5.29 -12.10
N THR A 300 -20.05 -5.89 -12.56
CA THR A 300 -19.50 -7.14 -11.98
C THR A 300 -19.02 -6.93 -10.54
N VAL A 301 -18.37 -5.81 -10.25
CA VAL A 301 -17.92 -5.47 -8.90
C VAL A 301 -19.12 -5.24 -7.98
N VAL A 302 -20.15 -4.54 -8.47
CA VAL A 302 -21.40 -4.33 -7.73
C VAL A 302 -22.06 -5.67 -7.37
N ARG A 303 -22.14 -6.61 -8.32
CA ARG A 303 -22.70 -7.95 -8.06
C ARG A 303 -21.87 -8.75 -7.04
N LEU A 304 -20.54 -8.67 -7.10
CA LEU A 304 -19.66 -9.35 -6.15
C LEU A 304 -19.89 -8.84 -4.72
N LEU A 305 -19.91 -7.52 -4.56
CA LEU A 305 -20.12 -6.87 -3.26
C LEU A 305 -21.51 -7.18 -2.69
N LYS A 306 -22.56 -7.18 -3.52
CA LYS A 306 -23.92 -7.60 -3.11
C LYS A 306 -23.96 -9.02 -2.57
N ARG A 307 -23.19 -9.95 -3.16
CA ARG A 307 -23.14 -11.36 -2.74
C ARG A 307 -22.25 -11.64 -1.53
N SER A 308 -21.47 -10.66 -1.07
CA SER A 308 -20.50 -10.86 0.01
C SER A 308 -21.14 -11.05 1.39
N ASN A 309 -22.36 -10.52 1.59
CA ASN A 309 -23.13 -10.59 2.83
C ASN A 309 -22.34 -10.17 4.10
N VAL A 310 -21.40 -9.23 3.94
CA VAL A 310 -20.66 -8.60 5.04
C VAL A 310 -20.91 -7.09 5.03
N PRO A 311 -20.74 -6.38 6.16
CA PRO A 311 -20.91 -4.94 6.19
C PRO A 311 -20.00 -4.23 5.19
N LEU A 312 -20.55 -3.22 4.51
CA LEU A 312 -19.82 -2.34 3.61
C LEU A 312 -19.54 -1.01 4.32
N VAL A 313 -18.29 -0.58 4.33
CA VAL A 313 -17.88 0.70 4.91
C VAL A 313 -17.29 1.56 3.80
N ALA A 314 -17.91 2.70 3.51
CA ALA A 314 -17.32 3.69 2.62
C ALA A 314 -16.17 4.43 3.33
N ALA A 315 -15.08 4.65 2.61
CA ALA A 315 -13.95 5.47 3.00
C ALA A 315 -13.66 6.48 1.89
N ARG A 316 -13.96 7.75 2.14
CA ARG A 316 -13.63 8.82 1.19
C ARG A 316 -12.24 9.35 1.50
N ILE A 317 -11.40 9.43 0.47
CA ILE A 317 -10.04 9.97 0.54
C ILE A 317 -10.00 11.25 -0.30
N GLU A 318 -9.72 12.38 0.33
CA GLU A 318 -9.60 13.68 -0.33
C GLU A 318 -8.16 14.20 -0.27
N GLY A 319 -7.67 14.81 -1.36
CA GLY A 319 -6.31 15.34 -1.49
C GLY A 319 -5.27 14.32 -1.96
N SER A 320 -5.63 13.03 -2.06
CA SER A 320 -4.66 11.99 -2.44
C SER A 320 -4.24 12.05 -3.90
N TYR A 321 -5.15 12.43 -4.82
CA TYR A 321 -4.83 12.61 -6.25
C TYR A 321 -3.61 13.51 -6.40
N ALA A 322 -3.71 14.70 -5.84
CA ALA A 322 -2.74 15.76 -6.04
C ALA A 322 -1.45 15.56 -5.20
N ALA A 323 -1.51 14.71 -4.17
CA ALA A 323 -0.31 14.21 -3.48
C ALA A 323 0.54 13.31 -4.38
N TYR A 324 -0.06 12.46 -5.22
CA TYR A 324 0.69 11.66 -6.19
C TYR A 324 -0.11 11.35 -7.46
N PRO A 325 -0.29 12.35 -8.33
CA PRO A 325 -1.14 12.19 -9.50
C PRO A 325 -0.43 11.31 -10.53
N ARG A 326 -1.21 10.67 -11.41
CA ARG A 326 -0.70 9.66 -12.34
C ARG A 326 0.37 10.19 -13.31
N TRP A 327 0.31 11.48 -13.64
CA TRP A 327 1.28 12.17 -14.48
C TRP A 327 2.56 12.60 -13.73
N SER A 328 2.55 12.65 -12.40
CA SER A 328 3.75 12.94 -11.58
C SER A 328 4.66 11.71 -11.45
N SER A 329 5.96 11.96 -11.25
CA SER A 329 6.95 10.89 -11.04
C SER A 329 7.18 10.52 -9.59
N TYR A 330 6.87 11.40 -8.63
CA TYR A 330 7.06 11.17 -7.20
C TYR A 330 5.93 11.79 -6.38
N PRO A 331 5.63 11.24 -5.19
CA PRO A 331 4.65 11.83 -4.29
C PRO A 331 5.18 13.13 -3.66
N LEU A 332 4.27 14.01 -3.27
CA LEU A 332 4.55 15.27 -2.59
C LEU A 332 3.77 15.37 -1.29
N PRO A 333 4.37 15.96 -0.23
CA PRO A 333 3.66 16.31 0.99
C PRO A 333 2.35 17.05 0.72
N GLY A 334 1.29 16.66 1.43
CA GLY A 334 -0.05 17.23 1.23
C GLY A 334 -0.96 16.98 2.41
N ARG A 335 -2.10 17.67 2.42
CA ARG A 335 -3.19 17.37 3.36
C ARG A 335 -4.02 16.24 2.79
N ILE A 336 -4.27 15.23 3.60
CA ILE A 336 -5.07 14.07 3.23
C ILE A 336 -6.20 13.99 4.23
N LYS A 337 -7.44 13.97 3.75
CA LYS A 337 -8.60 13.76 4.61
C LYS A 337 -9.19 12.38 4.31
N VAL A 338 -9.27 11.54 5.33
CA VAL A 338 -9.90 10.22 5.26
C VAL A 338 -11.17 10.24 6.10
N ARG A 339 -12.32 10.04 5.48
CA ARG A 339 -13.61 9.97 6.16
C ARG A 339 -14.21 8.57 6.04
N PHE A 340 -14.42 7.91 7.18
CA PHE A 340 -15.13 6.64 7.26
C PHE A 340 -16.62 6.88 7.56
N PHE A 341 -17.48 6.24 6.78
CA PHE A 341 -18.93 6.32 6.96
C PHE A 341 -19.46 5.14 7.77
N ALA A 342 -20.68 5.28 8.31
CA ALA A 342 -21.36 4.21 9.01
C ALA A 342 -21.46 2.93 8.15
N PRO A 343 -21.29 1.74 8.76
CA PRO A 343 -21.39 0.47 8.05
C PRO A 343 -22.81 0.31 7.49
N SER A 344 -22.91 -0.17 6.26
CA SER A 344 -24.17 -0.35 5.55
C SER A 344 -24.31 -1.80 5.08
N SER A 345 -25.53 -2.25 4.84
CA SER A 345 -25.79 -3.59 4.31
C SER A 345 -25.33 -3.69 2.85
N SER A 346 -25.19 -4.92 2.36
CA SER A 346 -24.86 -5.16 0.95
C SER A 346 -25.96 -4.71 -0.02
N ASP A 347 -27.21 -4.57 0.46
CA ASP A 347 -28.34 -4.13 -0.35
C ASP A 347 -28.28 -2.63 -0.66
N GLU A 348 -27.69 -1.84 0.22
CA GLU A 348 -27.50 -0.38 0.11
C GLU A 348 -26.26 0.01 -0.71
N ILE A 349 -25.69 -0.93 -1.48
CA ILE A 349 -24.41 -0.71 -2.16
C ILE A 349 -24.35 0.56 -3.03
N LEU A 350 -25.44 0.93 -3.71
CA LEU A 350 -25.45 2.12 -4.56
C LEU A 350 -25.26 3.39 -3.75
N ASP A 351 -25.82 3.44 -2.53
CA ASP A 351 -25.61 4.55 -1.62
C ASP A 351 -24.19 4.55 -1.06
N VAL A 352 -23.65 3.39 -0.69
CA VAL A 352 -22.24 3.28 -0.24
C VAL A 352 -21.28 3.78 -1.33
N LEU A 353 -21.53 3.43 -2.60
CA LEU A 353 -20.75 3.90 -3.74
C LEU A 353 -20.95 5.40 -4.04
N SER A 354 -22.08 5.98 -3.66
CA SER A 354 -22.29 7.44 -3.76
C SER A 354 -21.40 8.19 -2.75
N ARG A 355 -21.23 7.63 -1.54
CA ARG A 355 -20.47 8.25 -0.44
C ARG A 355 -18.96 8.30 -0.70
N ILE A 356 -18.39 7.39 -1.48
CA ILE A 356 -16.95 7.41 -1.79
C ILE A 356 -16.58 8.46 -2.84
N LYS A 357 -17.54 8.96 -3.64
CA LYS A 357 -17.26 9.97 -4.66
C LYS A 357 -16.74 11.25 -4.02
N THR A 358 -15.73 11.85 -4.65
CA THR A 358 -15.16 13.13 -4.24
C THR A 358 -15.49 14.19 -5.28
N ASN A 359 -15.66 15.42 -4.82
CA ASN A 359 -15.57 16.61 -5.67
C ASN A 359 -14.27 17.29 -5.26
N GLU A 360 -13.13 16.92 -5.85
CA GLU A 360 -11.87 17.56 -5.46
C GLU A 360 -11.90 19.05 -5.85
N THR A 361 -12.14 19.94 -4.88
CA THR A 361 -12.11 21.41 -5.10
C THR A 361 -11.23 22.16 -4.12
N GLY A 362 -10.50 21.53 -3.19
CA GLY A 362 -9.79 22.32 -2.20
C GLY A 362 -9.01 21.63 -1.08
N CYS A 363 -8.29 20.53 -1.33
CA CYS A 363 -7.43 19.95 -0.29
C CYS A 363 -5.95 19.83 -0.63
N THR A 364 -5.48 20.40 -1.74
CA THR A 364 -4.09 20.15 -2.13
C THR A 364 -3.22 21.38 -2.23
N VAL A 365 -1.99 21.18 -1.77
CA VAL A 365 -0.85 22.04 -1.94
C VAL A 365 0.04 21.32 -2.95
N PHE A 366 0.12 21.80 -4.18
CA PHE A 366 1.07 21.31 -5.18
C PHE A 366 2.33 22.22 -5.20
N PRO A 367 3.40 21.89 -4.44
CA PRO A 367 4.54 22.79 -4.27
C PRO A 367 5.55 22.76 -5.43
N ARG A 368 5.35 22.00 -6.51
CA ARG A 368 6.37 21.75 -7.56
C ARG A 368 5.81 21.71 -8.98
N SER A 369 6.70 21.37 -9.91
CA SER A 369 6.59 21.46 -11.37
C SER A 369 5.38 20.72 -11.98
N THR A 370 4.74 21.34 -12.97
CA THR A 370 3.75 20.77 -13.91
C THR A 370 4.34 19.71 -14.83
N ARG A 371 5.63 19.38 -14.73
CA ARG A 371 6.28 18.33 -15.53
C ARG A 371 5.50 17.02 -15.47
N GLY A 372 5.20 16.46 -16.65
CA GLY A 372 4.42 15.24 -16.84
C GLY A 372 2.96 15.54 -17.15
N LEU A 373 2.46 16.76 -16.86
CA LEU A 373 1.09 17.18 -17.13
C LEU A 373 0.78 17.19 -18.63
N GLU A 374 1.77 17.32 -19.51
CA GLU A 374 1.65 17.14 -20.96
C GLU A 374 1.08 15.76 -21.35
N ARG A 375 1.20 14.76 -20.47
CA ARG A 375 0.58 13.45 -20.68
C ARG A 375 -0.92 13.48 -20.44
N LEU A 376 -1.39 14.35 -19.55
CA LEU A 376 -2.80 14.58 -19.30
C LEU A 376 -3.36 15.56 -20.34
N ILE A 377 -2.69 16.69 -20.55
CA ILE A 377 -3.07 17.76 -21.48
C ILE A 377 -2.35 17.51 -22.81
N TRP A 378 -2.82 16.51 -23.55
CA TRP A 378 -2.15 16.06 -24.78
C TRP A 378 -2.57 16.83 -26.04
N ALA A 379 -3.55 17.74 -25.95
CA ALA A 379 -3.89 18.70 -26.98
C ALA A 379 -4.12 20.08 -26.38
N CYS A 380 -3.98 21.13 -27.20
CA CYS A 380 -4.17 22.51 -26.78
C CYS A 380 -5.68 22.89 -26.78
N PRO A 381 -6.24 23.45 -25.68
CA PRO A 381 -7.64 23.89 -25.67
C PRO A 381 -7.90 25.10 -26.57
N ALA A 382 -6.88 25.93 -26.84
CA ALA A 382 -7.05 27.16 -27.62
C ALA A 382 -7.00 26.91 -29.14
N CYS A 383 -6.00 26.15 -29.61
CA CYS A 383 -5.78 25.91 -31.05
C CYS A 383 -5.99 24.46 -31.47
N ARG A 384 -6.38 23.57 -30.54
CA ARG A 384 -6.62 22.13 -30.78
C ARG A 384 -5.41 21.33 -31.29
N THR A 385 -4.22 21.94 -31.39
CA THR A 385 -2.99 21.23 -31.79
C THR A 385 -2.66 20.12 -30.81
N ILE A 386 -2.49 18.91 -31.35
CA ILE A 386 -2.15 17.70 -30.61
C ILE A 386 -0.63 17.65 -30.38
N GLY A 387 -0.22 17.32 -29.16
CA GLY A 387 1.19 17.10 -28.82
C GLY A 387 2.04 18.35 -28.63
N GLY A 388 1.48 19.55 -28.82
CA GLY A 388 2.20 20.81 -28.70
C GLY A 388 2.24 21.41 -27.29
N ILE A 389 1.87 20.66 -26.25
CA ILE A 389 1.83 21.15 -24.87
C ILE A 389 3.13 20.83 -24.14
N ILE A 390 3.75 21.87 -23.58
CA ILE A 390 4.93 21.77 -22.72
C ILE A 390 4.58 22.28 -21.33
N ALA A 391 4.94 21.50 -20.32
CA ALA A 391 4.76 21.84 -18.92
C ALA A 391 6.11 21.96 -18.20
N ARG A 392 6.42 23.14 -17.65
CA ARG A 392 7.66 23.42 -16.91
C ARG A 392 7.39 24.37 -15.75
N GLY A 393 7.89 24.04 -14.56
CA GLY A 393 7.66 24.89 -13.39
C GLY A 393 6.18 24.96 -13.08
N HIS A 394 5.58 26.14 -12.95
CA HIS A 394 4.12 26.25 -12.78
C HIS A 394 3.40 26.58 -14.10
N GLU A 395 4.12 26.65 -15.21
CA GLU A 395 3.60 27.09 -16.49
C GLU A 395 3.25 25.92 -17.39
N ILE A 396 2.23 26.13 -18.20
CA ILE A 396 1.76 25.27 -19.29
C ILE A 396 1.78 26.16 -20.54
N LEU A 397 2.50 25.75 -21.57
CA LEU A 397 2.67 26.50 -22.82
C LEU A 397 2.26 25.62 -23.99
N CYS A 398 1.57 26.18 -24.97
CA CYS A 398 1.46 25.58 -26.30
C CYS A 398 2.58 26.08 -27.21
N GLU A 399 3.35 25.19 -27.84
CA GLU A 399 4.40 25.56 -28.80
C GLU A 399 3.86 26.10 -30.12
N HIS A 400 2.59 25.84 -30.44
CA HIS A 400 1.98 26.24 -31.71
C HIS A 400 1.33 27.63 -31.65
N CYS A 401 0.40 27.84 -30.71
CA CYS A 401 -0.30 29.12 -30.56
C CYS A 401 0.31 30.04 -29.49
N HIS A 402 1.37 29.57 -28.80
CA HIS A 402 2.08 30.31 -27.74
C HIS A 402 1.23 30.75 -26.55
N THR A 403 0.00 30.25 -26.42
CA THR A 403 -0.86 30.49 -25.27
C THR A 403 -0.23 29.89 -24.01
N LYS A 404 -0.31 30.65 -22.92
CA LYS A 404 0.26 30.30 -21.61
C LYS A 404 -0.84 30.18 -20.58
N TRP A 405 -0.70 29.18 -19.72
CA TRP A 405 -1.48 28.99 -18.52
C TRP A 405 -0.56 28.73 -17.33
N SER A 406 -1.07 28.93 -16.12
CA SER A 406 -0.36 28.52 -14.90
C SER A 406 -1.22 27.59 -14.04
N LEU A 407 -0.60 26.58 -13.43
CA LEU A 407 -1.27 25.67 -12.50
C LEU A 407 -0.93 26.09 -11.06
N ASP A 408 -1.95 26.43 -10.30
CA ASP A 408 -1.77 26.77 -8.89
C ASP A 408 -1.70 25.53 -7.98
N ARG A 409 -1.55 25.80 -6.69
CA ARG A 409 -1.39 24.77 -5.66
C ARG A 409 -2.66 23.92 -5.48
N ASN A 410 -3.84 24.46 -5.79
CA ASN A 410 -5.15 23.84 -5.65
C ASN A 410 -5.60 23.10 -6.92
N LEU A 411 -4.68 22.86 -7.87
CA LEU A 411 -4.96 22.30 -9.18
C LEU A 411 -5.95 23.13 -10.00
N ARG A 412 -5.87 24.47 -9.92
CA ARG A 412 -6.59 25.36 -10.83
C ARG A 412 -5.65 25.87 -11.90
N VAL A 413 -6.14 25.85 -13.13
CA VAL A 413 -5.46 26.39 -14.30
C VAL A 413 -5.94 27.84 -14.48
N HIS A 414 -4.98 28.76 -14.49
CA HIS A 414 -5.19 30.19 -14.69
C HIS A 414 -4.73 30.58 -16.08
N ALA A 415 -5.62 31.20 -16.85
CA ALA A 415 -5.33 31.78 -18.16
C ALA A 415 -4.85 33.23 -18.04
N GLY A 416 -4.20 33.75 -19.09
CA GLY A 416 -3.66 35.12 -19.11
C GLY A 416 -4.71 36.23 -19.07
N ASP A 417 -5.98 35.90 -19.31
CA ASP A 417 -7.14 36.80 -19.24
C ASP A 417 -7.74 36.91 -17.81
N GLY A 418 -7.16 36.20 -16.83
CA GLY A 418 -7.63 36.14 -15.45
C GLY A 418 -8.66 35.03 -15.16
N THR A 419 -9.06 34.25 -16.18
CA THR A 419 -9.97 33.12 -15.99
C THR A 419 -9.28 31.99 -15.22
N SER A 420 -9.95 31.44 -14.20
CA SER A 420 -9.44 30.33 -13.38
C SER A 420 -10.43 29.17 -13.36
N VAL A 421 -10.03 28.02 -13.87
CA VAL A 421 -10.85 26.80 -13.90
C VAL A 421 -10.14 25.63 -13.19
N PRO A 422 -10.86 24.71 -12.55
CA PRO A 422 -10.26 23.47 -12.05
C PRO A 422 -9.58 22.68 -13.18
N LEU A 423 -8.45 22.03 -12.89
CA LEU A 423 -7.73 21.19 -13.87
C LEU A 423 -8.64 20.14 -14.51
N ARG A 424 -9.56 19.55 -13.74
CA ARG A 424 -10.54 18.58 -14.25
C ARG A 424 -11.46 19.14 -15.33
N GLU A 425 -11.81 20.41 -15.24
CA GLU A 425 -12.67 21.09 -16.20
C GLU A 425 -11.85 21.52 -17.41
N PHE A 426 -10.63 22.00 -17.16
CA PHE A 426 -9.67 22.35 -18.20
C PHE A 426 -9.35 21.21 -19.16
N VAL A 427 -9.38 19.95 -18.71
CA VAL A 427 -9.09 18.77 -19.54
C VAL A 427 -10.31 18.10 -20.14
N SER A 428 -11.53 18.56 -19.80
CA SER A 428 -12.78 17.90 -20.20
C SER A 428 -12.96 17.84 -21.73
N PHE A 429 -12.55 18.89 -22.44
CA PHE A 429 -12.60 18.97 -23.91
C PHE A 429 -11.79 17.87 -24.62
N LEU A 430 -10.79 17.27 -23.95
CA LEU A 430 -9.99 16.18 -24.52
C LEU A 430 -10.79 14.90 -24.75
N THR A 431 -12.02 14.83 -24.24
CA THR A 431 -12.94 13.72 -24.50
C THR A 431 -13.82 13.96 -25.72
N GLU A 432 -13.76 15.14 -26.35
CA GLU A 432 -14.51 15.46 -27.55
C GLU A 432 -13.98 14.64 -28.74
N THR A 433 -14.88 13.91 -29.41
CA THR A 433 -14.54 13.04 -30.54
C THR A 433 -14.14 13.83 -31.79
N ASP A 434 -14.45 15.12 -31.84
CA ASP A 434 -14.14 16.01 -32.95
C ASP A 434 -12.66 16.37 -33.07
N LEU A 435 -11.87 16.21 -31.99
CA LEU A 435 -10.41 16.40 -32.00
C LEU A 435 -9.69 15.51 -33.02
N PHE A 436 -10.29 14.38 -33.39
CA PHE A 436 -9.76 13.44 -34.38
C PHE A 436 -10.64 13.32 -35.63
N LEU A 437 -11.69 14.14 -35.80
CA LEU A 437 -12.54 14.11 -37.00
C LEU A 437 -11.67 14.37 -38.25
N GLY A 438 -11.65 13.41 -39.17
CA GLY A 438 -10.87 13.47 -40.42
C GLY A 438 -9.38 13.09 -40.29
N ALA A 439 -8.91 12.69 -39.10
CA ALA A 439 -7.55 12.18 -38.93
C ALA A 439 -7.49 10.70 -39.36
N ASP A 440 -7.05 10.44 -40.60
CA ASP A 440 -6.85 9.07 -41.10
C ASP A 440 -5.46 8.50 -40.81
N THR A 441 -4.54 9.36 -40.39
CA THR A 441 -3.22 8.98 -39.91
C THR A 441 -2.90 9.67 -38.59
N LEU A 442 -2.14 9.00 -37.72
CA LEU A 442 -1.63 9.58 -36.48
C LEU A 442 -0.22 9.03 -36.19
N ALA A 443 0.71 9.92 -35.86
CA ALA A 443 2.07 9.57 -35.48
C ALA A 443 2.35 9.89 -34.01
N SER A 444 3.23 9.13 -33.38
CA SER A 444 3.59 9.34 -31.98
C SER A 444 4.69 10.37 -31.80
N ILE A 445 4.69 11.02 -30.65
CA ILE A 445 5.82 11.86 -30.24
C ILE A 445 6.91 10.98 -29.64
N GLY A 446 8.00 10.80 -30.39
CA GLY A 446 9.15 10.00 -29.97
C GLY A 446 8.95 8.50 -30.17
N SER A 447 9.77 7.70 -29.48
CA SER A 447 9.76 6.24 -29.63
C SER A 447 8.72 5.55 -28.75
N VAL A 448 8.28 4.40 -29.23
CA VAL A 448 7.36 3.47 -28.60
C VAL A 448 7.94 2.07 -28.70
N ASP A 449 8.01 1.37 -27.59
CA ASP A 449 8.31 -0.06 -27.61
C ASP A 449 7.00 -0.84 -27.77
N LEU A 450 7.00 -1.79 -28.70
CA LEU A 450 5.92 -2.75 -28.85
C LEU A 450 6.31 -4.07 -28.19
N LEU A 451 5.53 -4.46 -27.20
CA LEU A 451 5.66 -5.74 -26.52
C LEU A 451 4.44 -6.61 -26.79
N VAL A 452 4.70 -7.91 -26.81
CA VAL A 452 3.76 -8.91 -27.27
C VAL A 452 3.78 -10.13 -26.37
N GLY A 453 2.60 -10.67 -26.07
CA GLY A 453 2.46 -11.96 -25.41
C GLY A 453 1.19 -12.09 -24.58
N GLY A 454 1.15 -13.12 -23.74
CA GLY A 454 0.08 -13.37 -22.77
C GLY A 454 0.49 -12.93 -21.37
N LYS A 455 0.90 -13.90 -20.53
CA LYS A 455 1.41 -13.65 -19.17
C LYS A 455 2.74 -12.92 -19.17
N GLU A 456 3.68 -13.37 -20.00
CA GLU A 456 4.96 -12.70 -20.23
C GLU A 456 4.91 -11.94 -21.56
N LEU A 457 5.56 -10.78 -21.57
CA LEU A 457 5.60 -9.88 -22.71
C LEU A 457 7.05 -9.78 -23.19
N SER A 458 7.29 -10.03 -24.47
CA SER A 458 8.58 -9.83 -25.12
C SER A 458 8.52 -8.61 -26.04
N ARG A 459 9.58 -7.81 -26.06
CA ARG A 459 9.68 -6.69 -26.99
C ARG A 459 9.99 -7.23 -28.38
N ILE A 460 9.20 -6.83 -29.37
CA ILE A 460 9.38 -7.27 -30.77
C ILE A 460 9.76 -6.12 -31.70
N ALA A 461 9.40 -4.88 -31.36
CA ALA A 461 9.73 -3.70 -32.13
C ALA A 461 9.93 -2.48 -31.22
N SER A 462 10.67 -1.50 -31.71
CA SER A 462 10.90 -0.20 -31.07
C SER A 462 11.07 0.84 -32.18
N GLY A 463 10.36 1.95 -32.07
CA GLY A 463 10.39 3.00 -33.09
C GLY A 463 9.23 3.97 -32.92
N GLU A 464 9.03 4.86 -33.86
CA GLU A 464 7.81 5.66 -33.93
C GLU A 464 6.61 4.74 -34.20
N VAL A 465 5.47 5.00 -33.55
CA VAL A 465 4.20 4.34 -33.89
C VAL A 465 3.39 5.24 -34.80
N VAL A 466 2.96 4.68 -35.92
CA VAL A 466 2.11 5.34 -36.91
C VAL A 466 0.86 4.51 -37.12
N TYR A 467 -0.30 5.12 -36.97
CA TYR A 467 -1.55 4.54 -37.44
C TYR A 467 -1.84 5.02 -38.85
N ARG A 468 -2.18 4.09 -39.74
CA ARG A 468 -2.53 4.33 -41.13
C ARG A 468 -3.34 3.15 -41.66
N ASP A 469 -4.37 3.39 -42.47
CA ASP A 469 -5.11 2.36 -43.21
C ASP A 469 -5.64 1.19 -42.34
N GLY A 470 -5.98 1.45 -41.07
CA GLY A 470 -6.47 0.41 -40.15
C GLY A 470 -5.37 -0.43 -39.47
N GLU A 471 -4.10 -0.08 -39.66
CA GLU A 471 -2.95 -0.76 -39.08
C GLU A 471 -2.13 0.17 -38.17
N LEU A 472 -1.54 -0.41 -37.12
CA LEU A 472 -0.51 0.19 -36.29
C LEU A 472 0.86 -0.30 -36.76
N HIS A 473 1.69 0.62 -37.23
CA HIS A 473 3.07 0.37 -37.62
C HIS A 473 4.00 0.80 -36.48
N VAL A 474 4.87 -0.08 -35.99
CA VAL A 474 5.91 0.24 -35.01
C VAL A 474 7.24 -0.28 -35.53
N GLY A 475 8.15 0.63 -35.89
CA GLY A 475 9.39 0.25 -36.58
C GLY A 475 9.09 -0.54 -37.86
N GLY A 476 9.64 -1.75 -37.99
CA GLY A 476 9.42 -2.62 -39.16
C GLY A 476 8.22 -3.57 -39.05
N SER A 477 7.38 -3.45 -38.02
CA SER A 477 6.26 -4.36 -37.79
C SER A 477 4.91 -3.65 -37.94
N ALA A 478 3.92 -4.32 -38.53
CA ALA A 478 2.56 -3.82 -38.74
C ALA A 478 1.53 -4.73 -38.06
N PHE A 479 0.50 -4.14 -37.46
CA PHE A 479 -0.55 -4.84 -36.73
C PHE A 479 -1.91 -4.30 -37.10
N SER A 480 -2.77 -5.14 -37.66
CA SER A 480 -4.18 -4.78 -37.85
C SER A 480 -4.86 -4.59 -36.51
N VAL A 481 -5.62 -3.50 -36.37
CA VAL A 481 -6.38 -3.21 -35.14
C VAL A 481 -7.87 -3.49 -35.25
N SER A 482 -8.36 -4.02 -36.38
CA SER A 482 -9.79 -4.28 -36.59
C SER A 482 -10.42 -5.22 -35.54
N GLU A 483 -9.67 -6.22 -35.07
CA GLU A 483 -10.08 -7.14 -33.99
C GLU A 483 -9.58 -6.71 -32.60
N ALA A 484 -8.89 -5.57 -32.53
CA ALA A 484 -8.35 -5.07 -31.27
C ALA A 484 -9.47 -4.43 -30.46
N HIS A 485 -9.49 -4.70 -29.16
CA HIS A 485 -10.20 -3.87 -28.20
C HIS A 485 -9.19 -3.26 -27.25
N ILE A 486 -9.42 -2.00 -26.88
CA ILE A 486 -8.58 -1.35 -25.89
C ILE A 486 -8.82 -2.04 -24.55
N ILE A 487 -7.77 -2.66 -24.01
CA ILE A 487 -7.83 -3.28 -22.69
C ILE A 487 -7.76 -2.16 -21.65
N ARG A 488 -6.67 -1.37 -21.63
CA ARG A 488 -6.53 -0.22 -20.73
C ARG A 488 -5.20 0.51 -20.82
N LEU A 489 -5.16 1.66 -20.14
CA LEU A 489 -3.95 2.39 -19.79
C LEU A 489 -3.32 1.86 -18.50
N GLU A 490 -2.02 1.58 -18.53
CA GLU A 490 -1.24 1.22 -17.35
C GLU A 490 -0.13 2.24 -17.05
N GLY A 491 0.01 2.58 -15.76
CA GLY A 491 1.01 3.53 -15.31
C GLY A 491 0.90 4.86 -16.06
N LYS A 492 2.01 5.55 -16.25
CA LYS A 492 2.03 6.87 -16.90
C LYS A 492 2.28 6.82 -18.41
N ASN A 493 2.48 5.63 -18.99
CA ASN A 493 3.03 5.53 -20.35
C ASN A 493 2.75 4.22 -21.10
N ARG A 494 1.84 3.38 -20.62
CA ARG A 494 1.55 2.09 -21.28
C ARG A 494 0.10 2.04 -21.72
N LEU A 495 -0.13 1.53 -22.92
CA LEU A 495 -1.45 1.24 -23.46
C LEU A 495 -1.48 -0.22 -23.90
N ASP A 496 -2.44 -0.98 -23.40
CA ASP A 496 -2.64 -2.38 -23.73
C ASP A 496 -3.84 -2.53 -24.68
N LEU A 497 -3.64 -3.27 -25.76
CA LEU A 497 -4.65 -3.68 -26.73
C LEU A 497 -4.81 -5.21 -26.69
N GLY A 498 -6.05 -5.68 -26.65
CA GLY A 498 -6.42 -7.08 -26.54
C GLY A 498 -7.00 -7.64 -27.83
N PHE A 499 -6.76 -8.92 -28.07
CA PHE A 499 -7.24 -9.66 -29.25
C PHE A 499 -7.90 -10.98 -28.82
N ALA A 500 -8.66 -11.62 -29.71
CA ALA A 500 -9.50 -12.78 -29.40
C ALA A 500 -8.75 -14.05 -28.90
N LYS A 501 -7.43 -14.16 -29.09
CA LYS A 501 -6.62 -15.37 -28.77
C LYS A 501 -5.75 -15.27 -27.52
N ASP A 502 -6.18 -14.59 -26.46
CA ASP A 502 -5.40 -14.37 -25.21
C ASP A 502 -4.04 -13.67 -25.42
N TYR A 503 -3.92 -13.00 -26.56
CA TYR A 503 -2.77 -12.24 -26.98
C TYR A 503 -3.03 -10.76 -26.73
N ARG A 504 -2.04 -10.05 -26.17
CA ARG A 504 -2.09 -8.60 -25.99
C ARG A 504 -0.87 -7.93 -26.60
N LEU A 505 -1.11 -6.76 -27.19
CA LEU A 505 -0.09 -5.80 -27.56
C LEU A 505 0.03 -4.76 -26.45
N ARG A 506 1.26 -4.42 -26.06
CA ARG A 506 1.55 -3.34 -25.14
C ARG A 506 2.43 -2.31 -25.84
N LEU A 507 1.90 -1.10 -25.98
CA LEU A 507 2.64 0.07 -26.42
C LEU A 507 3.22 0.77 -25.20
N VAL A 508 4.53 0.97 -25.16
CA VAL A 508 5.22 1.71 -24.10
C VAL A 508 5.76 3.01 -24.68
N PHE A 509 5.07 4.10 -24.38
CA PHE A 509 5.43 5.44 -24.85
C PHE A 509 6.55 6.02 -24.00
N HIS A 510 7.57 6.60 -24.63
CA HIS A 510 8.66 7.26 -23.89
C HIS A 510 8.36 8.74 -23.67
N SER A 511 7.91 9.42 -24.73
CA SER A 511 7.66 10.87 -24.72
C SER A 511 6.19 11.23 -24.93
N ASP A 512 5.41 10.39 -25.61
CA ASP A 512 4.02 10.66 -25.94
C ASP A 512 3.02 10.37 -24.82
N SER A 513 1.82 10.94 -24.96
CA SER A 513 0.68 10.63 -24.09
C SER A 513 -0.01 9.35 -24.52
N PRO A 514 -0.16 8.35 -23.63
CA PRO A 514 -0.94 7.17 -23.96
C PRO A 514 -2.46 7.46 -23.95
N LEU A 515 -2.91 8.54 -23.27
CA LEU A 515 -4.31 8.99 -23.29
C LEU A 515 -4.75 9.46 -24.68
N LYS A 516 -3.86 10.16 -25.39
CA LYS A 516 -4.07 10.55 -26.80
C LYS A 516 -4.40 9.32 -27.64
N TRP A 517 -3.55 8.30 -27.54
CA TRP A 517 -3.68 7.06 -28.31
C TRP A 517 -4.90 6.24 -27.89
N GLU A 518 -5.23 6.20 -26.60
CA GLU A 518 -6.47 5.59 -26.14
C GLU A 518 -7.69 6.25 -26.79
N GLN A 519 -7.80 7.58 -26.75
CA GLN A 519 -8.92 8.30 -27.34
C GLN A 519 -8.99 8.13 -28.86
N PHE A 520 -7.86 8.28 -29.55
CA PHE A 520 -7.80 8.09 -31.00
C PHE A 520 -8.25 6.70 -31.43
N LEU A 521 -7.72 5.65 -30.76
CA LEU A 521 -8.10 4.27 -31.07
C LEU A 521 -9.55 3.99 -30.68
N ARG A 522 -10.10 4.60 -29.61
CA ARG A 522 -11.54 4.49 -29.30
C ARG A 522 -12.38 5.00 -30.47
N VAL A 523 -12.06 6.17 -31.02
CA VAL A 523 -12.79 6.73 -32.17
C VAL A 523 -12.70 5.79 -33.39
N LYS A 524 -11.50 5.29 -33.72
CA LYS A 524 -11.31 4.42 -34.89
C LYS A 524 -11.90 3.01 -34.73
N LEU A 525 -11.90 2.45 -33.51
CA LEU A 525 -12.45 1.11 -33.24
C LEU A 525 -13.96 1.12 -33.04
N ILE A 526 -14.53 2.21 -32.51
CA ILE A 526 -15.99 2.38 -32.37
C ILE A 526 -16.61 2.74 -33.73
N GLY A 527 -15.87 3.39 -34.65
CA GLY A 527 -16.29 3.60 -36.04
C GLY A 527 -16.43 2.32 -36.88
N LEU A 528 -16.21 1.14 -36.30
CA LEU A 528 -16.32 -0.18 -36.93
C LEU A 528 -17.45 -1.06 -36.33
N SER A 529 -18.32 -0.51 -35.45
CA SER A 529 -19.48 -1.23 -34.91
C SER A 529 -20.78 -0.89 -35.61
#